data_AF-A6QWQ8-F1
#
_entry.id   AF-A6QWQ8-F1
#
_cell.length_a   1.000
_cell.length_b   1.000
_cell.length_c   1.000
_cell.angle_alpha   90.00
_cell.angle_beta   90.00
_cell.angle_gamma   90.00
#
_symmetry.space_group_name_H-M   'P 1'
#
loop_
_entity.id
_entity.type
_entity.pdbx_description
1 polymer ?
#
loop_
_entity_poly.entity_id
_entity_poly.type
_entity_poly.pdbx_seq_one_letter_code
_entity_poly.pdbx_strand_id
1 'polypeptide(L)'
;MLLQDEPPRKITPRFTRARQEQNMANPNEPFYVRYYSGHSGRFGHEFLEFDFRSLGDGRSASARYANNSNYRNDSLIRKERKMIRDGRKRTKTDGRS
;
A
#
# COMPACT_ATOMS: atom_id res chain seq x y z
N MET A 1 29.12 47.27 -50.96
CA MET A 1 28.00 46.77 -50.15
C MET A 1 28.44 45.45 -49.53
N LEU A 2 28.73 45.43 -48.22
CA LEU A 2 28.99 44.18 -47.49
C LEU A 2 27.65 43.61 -47.01
N LEU A 3 27.27 42.40 -47.44
CA LEU A 3 26.24 41.61 -46.78
C LEU A 3 26.87 40.99 -45.53
N GLN A 4 26.34 41.31 -44.35
CA GLN A 4 26.67 40.63 -43.10
C GLN A 4 25.71 39.45 -42.94
N ASP A 5 26.22 38.21 -43.03
CA ASP A 5 25.45 37.01 -42.71
C ASP A 5 25.46 36.79 -41.19
N GLU A 6 24.32 37.01 -40.53
CA GLU A 6 24.13 36.68 -39.12
C GLU A 6 23.96 35.16 -38.95
N PRO A 7 24.63 34.52 -37.97
CA PRO A 7 24.53 33.08 -37.78
C PRO A 7 23.13 32.67 -37.29
N PRO A 8 22.66 31.46 -37.64
CA PRO A 8 21.31 31.02 -37.30
C PRO A 8 21.15 30.89 -35.78
N ARG A 9 20.10 31.50 -35.24
CA ARG A 9 19.75 31.41 -33.81
C ARG A 9 19.37 29.97 -33.47
N LYS A 10 20.14 29.32 -32.60
CA LYS A 10 19.84 27.99 -32.08
C LYS A 10 18.63 28.06 -31.16
N ILE A 11 17.48 27.58 -31.64
CA ILE A 11 16.30 27.35 -30.80
C ILE A 11 16.61 26.11 -29.95
N THR A 12 16.98 26.31 -28.69
CA THR A 12 17.01 25.22 -27.72
C THR A 12 15.58 24.93 -27.28
N PRO A 13 15.08 23.69 -27.39
CA PRO A 13 13.80 23.37 -26.78
C PRO A 13 13.99 23.46 -25.28
N ARG A 14 13.40 24.49 -24.64
CA ARG A 14 13.09 24.43 -23.21
C ARG A 14 12.02 23.37 -23.05
N PHE A 15 12.44 22.12 -22.91
CA PHE A 15 11.65 21.14 -22.20
C PHE A 15 11.58 21.62 -20.74
N THR A 16 10.66 22.55 -20.46
CA THR A 16 10.14 22.70 -19.12
C THR A 16 9.50 21.36 -18.79
N ARG A 17 10.27 20.51 -18.11
CA ARG A 17 9.80 19.31 -17.44
C ARG A 17 8.68 19.81 -16.54
N ALA A 18 7.43 19.69 -16.99
CA ALA A 18 6.28 19.96 -16.17
C ALA A 18 6.54 19.16 -14.89
N ARG A 19 6.72 19.91 -13.80
CA ARG A 19 7.01 19.37 -12.48
C ARG A 19 5.86 18.42 -12.24
N GLN A 20 6.10 17.11 -12.35
CA GLN A 20 5.17 16.11 -11.87
C GLN A 20 4.98 16.51 -10.41
N GLU A 21 3.83 17.09 -10.12
CA GLU A 21 3.34 17.21 -8.76
C GLU A 21 3.20 15.77 -8.31
N GLN A 22 4.26 15.31 -7.65
CA GLN A 22 4.26 14.05 -6.95
C GLN A 22 3.23 14.23 -5.85
N ASN A 23 1.99 13.84 -6.14
CA ASN A 23 0.96 13.58 -5.16
C ASN A 23 1.34 12.29 -4.41
N MET A 24 2.54 12.30 -3.81
CA MET A 24 2.97 11.23 -2.93
C MET A 24 2.19 11.42 -1.64
N ALA A 25 1.25 10.49 -1.42
CA ALA A 25 0.58 10.34 -0.14
C ALA A 25 1.65 10.41 0.97
N ASN A 26 1.44 11.29 1.94
CA ASN A 26 2.38 11.47 3.04
C ASN A 26 2.52 10.12 3.75
N PRO A 27 3.71 9.52 3.86
CA PRO A 27 3.87 8.19 4.46
C PRO A 27 3.50 8.15 5.94
N ASN A 28 3.40 9.33 6.59
CA ASN A 28 2.95 9.49 7.96
C ASN A 28 1.46 9.83 8.06
N GLU A 29 0.74 9.87 6.95
CA GLU A 29 -0.71 10.09 6.97
C GLU A 29 -1.39 8.90 7.67
N PRO A 30 -2.31 9.16 8.62
CA PRO A 30 -3.08 8.10 9.24
C PRO A 30 -3.91 7.38 8.17
N PHE A 31 -3.80 6.05 8.15
CA PHE A 31 -4.50 5.17 7.22
C PHE A 31 -5.32 4.16 8.01
N TYR A 32 -6.58 3.98 7.61
CA TYR A 32 -7.46 3.00 8.20
C TYR A 32 -8.39 2.43 7.14
N VAL A 33 -8.50 1.11 7.11
CA VAL A 33 -9.51 0.41 6.33
C VAL A 33 -10.05 -0.74 7.14
N ARG A 34 -11.37 -0.92 7.09
CA ARG A 34 -12.07 -2.07 7.62
C ARG A 34 -12.96 -2.65 6.53
N TYR A 35 -12.92 -3.96 6.39
CA TYR A 35 -13.85 -4.71 5.57
C TYR A 35 -14.61 -5.68 6.45
N TYR A 36 -15.92 -5.72 6.26
CA TYR A 36 -16.82 -6.61 6.94
C TYR A 36 -17.76 -7.24 5.91
N SER A 37 -17.88 -8.56 5.96
CA SER A 37 -18.86 -9.31 5.19
C SER A 37 -19.45 -10.38 6.07
N GLY A 38 -20.77 -10.43 6.20
CA GLY A 38 -21.44 -11.45 6.98
C GLY A 38 -22.92 -11.52 6.69
N HIS A 39 -23.54 -12.62 7.10
CA HIS A 39 -24.98 -12.80 7.04
C HIS A 39 -25.49 -13.54 8.27
N SER A 40 -26.77 -13.36 8.57
CA SER A 40 -27.48 -14.16 9.56
C SER A 40 -28.19 -15.30 8.85
N GLY A 41 -27.84 -16.54 9.18
CA GLY A 41 -28.49 -17.74 8.68
C GLY A 41 -29.23 -18.50 9.77
N ARG A 42 -29.81 -19.64 9.40
CA ARG A 42 -30.48 -20.58 10.33
C ARG A 42 -29.56 -21.04 11.47
N PHE A 43 -28.25 -21.05 11.24
CA PHE A 43 -27.23 -21.56 12.16
C PHE A 43 -26.45 -20.44 12.87
N GLY A 44 -27.03 -19.24 12.93
CA GLY A 44 -26.41 -18.08 13.56
C GLY A 44 -25.70 -17.18 12.56
N HIS A 45 -24.76 -16.40 13.07
CA HIS A 45 -24.15 -15.29 12.35
C HIS A 45 -22.76 -15.67 11.81
N GLU A 46 -22.65 -15.75 10.50
CA GLU A 46 -21.40 -16.06 9.80
C GLU A 46 -20.79 -14.77 9.27
N PHE A 47 -19.51 -14.55 9.56
CA PHE A 47 -18.83 -13.33 9.13
C PHE A 47 -17.34 -13.51 8.89
N LEU A 48 -16.82 -12.61 8.07
CA LEU A 48 -15.41 -12.34 7.83
C LEU A 48 -15.18 -10.84 8.05
N GLU A 49 -14.22 -10.50 8.90
CA GLU A 49 -13.82 -9.12 9.15
C GLU A 49 -12.29 -9.01 9.12
N PHE A 50 -11.81 -7.90 8.55
CA PHE A 50 -10.43 -7.47 8.76
C PHE A 50 -10.33 -5.96 8.84
N ASP A 51 -9.36 -5.47 9.61
CA ASP A 51 -8.96 -4.07 9.58
C ASP A 51 -7.44 -3.90 9.54
N PHE A 52 -7.02 -2.85 8.83
CA PHE A 52 -5.65 -2.40 8.76
C PHE A 52 -5.58 -0.95 9.23
N ARG A 53 -4.64 -0.67 10.12
CA ARG A 53 -4.42 0.66 10.66
C ARG A 53 -2.94 1.00 10.63
N SER A 54 -2.56 2.14 10.04
CA SER A 54 -1.19 2.63 10.16
C SER A 54 -0.90 3.02 11.61
N LEU A 55 0.30 2.70 12.05
CA LEU A 55 0.83 3.15 13.34
C LEU A 55 1.60 4.45 13.09
N GLY A 56 1.62 5.35 14.08
CA GLY A 56 2.13 6.72 13.92
C GLY A 56 3.61 6.86 13.54
N ASP A 57 4.34 5.75 13.41
CA ASP A 57 5.73 5.71 12.97
C ASP A 57 5.89 5.70 11.43
N GLY A 58 4.79 5.63 10.67
CA GLY A 58 4.78 5.62 9.19
C GLY A 58 5.45 4.39 8.56
N ARG A 59 5.87 3.44 9.40
CA ARG A 59 6.68 2.27 9.02
C ARG A 59 6.04 0.96 9.46
N SER A 60 5.05 1.01 10.34
CA SER A 60 4.32 -0.16 10.77
C SER A 60 2.81 0.04 10.72
N ALA A 61 2.10 -1.08 10.70
CA ALA A 61 0.65 -1.14 10.71
C ALA A 61 0.18 -2.26 11.64
N SER A 62 -1.00 -2.11 12.23
CA SER A 62 -1.72 -3.22 12.85
C SER A 62 -2.67 -3.83 11.83
N ALA A 63 -2.67 -5.15 11.74
CA ALA A 63 -3.61 -5.93 10.95
C ALA A 63 -4.38 -6.87 11.87
N ARG A 64 -5.70 -6.80 11.80
CA ARG A 64 -6.62 -7.64 12.57
C ARG A 64 -7.51 -8.42 11.62
N TYR A 65 -7.75 -9.68 11.96
CA TYR A 65 -8.58 -10.60 11.20
C TYR A 65 -9.47 -11.38 12.17
N ALA A 66 -10.76 -11.46 11.84
CA ALA A 66 -11.72 -12.32 12.50
C ALA A 66 -12.53 -13.07 11.45
N ASN A 67 -12.68 -14.38 11.61
CA ASN A 67 -13.52 -15.19 10.75
C ASN A 67 -14.32 -16.18 11.59
N ASN A 68 -15.64 -16.03 11.50
CA ASN A 68 -16.63 -16.92 12.04
C ASN A 68 -17.45 -17.52 10.91
N SER A 69 -16.92 -18.52 10.21
CA SER A 69 -17.62 -19.16 9.10
C SER A 69 -18.38 -20.43 9.49
N ASN A 70 -18.36 -20.83 10.77
CA ASN A 70 -18.95 -22.07 11.29
C ASN A 70 -18.66 -23.34 10.43
N TYR A 71 -17.65 -23.28 9.56
CA TYR A 71 -17.34 -24.35 8.63
C TYR A 71 -16.82 -25.53 9.43
N ARG A 72 -17.47 -26.68 9.29
CA ARG A 72 -17.16 -27.91 10.04
C ARG A 72 -17.15 -27.73 11.57
N ASN A 73 -17.97 -26.83 12.10
CA ASN A 73 -17.99 -26.48 13.53
C ASN A 73 -16.66 -25.91 14.04
N ASP A 74 -15.87 -25.28 13.17
CA ASP A 74 -14.68 -24.55 13.60
C ASP A 74 -15.08 -23.40 14.51
N SER A 75 -14.28 -23.19 15.57
CA SER A 75 -14.43 -22.04 16.45
C SER A 75 -13.97 -20.75 15.75
N LEU A 76 -14.53 -19.61 16.17
CA LEU A 76 -14.12 -18.27 15.72
C LEU A 76 -12.59 -18.12 15.71
N ILE A 77 -12.04 -17.78 14.54
CA ILE A 77 -10.61 -17.52 14.37
C ILE A 77 -10.35 -16.04 14.55
N ARG A 78 -9.42 -15.68 15.44
CA ARG A 78 -8.92 -14.31 15.60
C ARG A 78 -7.41 -14.25 15.43
N LYS A 79 -6.92 -13.28 14.66
CA LYS A 79 -5.49 -13.05 14.47
C LYS A 79 -5.21 -11.55 14.52
N GLU A 80 -4.15 -11.18 15.24
CA GLU A 80 -3.58 -9.84 15.20
C GLU A 80 -2.10 -9.93 14.84
N ARG A 81 -1.62 -9.04 13.98
CA ARG A 81 -0.22 -8.95 13.59
C ARG A 81 0.20 -7.50 13.45
N LYS A 82 1.39 -7.18 13.96
CA LYS A 82 2.11 -5.97 13.58
C LYS A 82 2.82 -6.23 12.26
N MET A 83 2.50 -5.45 11.24
CA MET A 83 3.18 -5.43 9.97
C MET A 83 4.24 -4.33 10.01
N ILE A 84 5.44 -4.63 9.53
CA ILE A 84 6.51 -3.65 9.36
C ILE A 84 6.76 -3.55 7.87
N ARG A 85 6.87 -2.32 7.36
CA ARG A 85 7.26 -2.05 5.99
C ARG A 85 8.70 -2.50 5.83
N ASP A 86 8.89 -3.72 5.34
CA ASP A 86 10.23 -4.25 5.13
C ASP A 86 10.85 -3.60 3.88
N GLY A 87 11.94 -2.87 4.09
CA GLY A 87 12.77 -2.31 3.02
C GLY A 87 13.80 -3.31 2.48
N ARG A 88 13.95 -4.49 3.10
CA ARG A 88 14.88 -5.52 2.63
C ARG A 88 14.18 -6.46 1.65
N LYS A 89 14.73 -6.56 0.44
CA LYS A 89 14.51 -7.73 -0.42
C LYS A 89 14.90 -8.96 0.41
N ARG A 90 13.92 -9.80 0.75
CA ARG A 90 14.20 -11.13 1.31
C ARG A 90 14.98 -11.93 0.27
N THR A 91 16.30 -11.93 0.36
CA THR A 91 17.15 -12.89 -0.36
C THR A 91 16.98 -14.23 0.34
N LYS A 92 16.31 -15.17 -0.32
CA LYS A 92 16.31 -16.58 0.12
C LYS A 92 17.76 -17.07 0.09
N THR A 93 18.35 -17.30 1.25
CA THR A 93 19.43 -18.28 1.39
C THR A 93 18.80 -19.58 1.86
N ASP A 94 18.42 -20.43 0.90
CA ASP A 94 18.09 -21.83 1.17
C ASP A 94 19.41 -22.59 1.38
N GLY A 95 19.86 -22.64 2.64
CA GLY A 95 20.89 -23.59 3.08
C GLY A 95 20.22 -24.84 3.60
N ARG A 96 20.03 -25.84 2.74
CA ARG A 96 19.83 -27.23 3.18
C ARG A 96 21.20 -27.75 3.64
N SER A 97 21.27 -28.17 4.90
CA SER A 97 22.20 -29.22 5.33
C SER A 97 21.57 -30.58 5.06
#